data_AF-A0A0J6FIP1-F1
#
_entry.id   AF-A0A0J6FIP1-F1
#
_cell.length_a   1.000
_cell.length_b   1.000
_cell.length_c   1.000
_cell.angle_alpha   90.00
_cell.angle_beta   90.00
_cell.angle_gamma   90.00
#
_symmetry.space_group_name_H-M   'P 1'
#
loop_
_entity.id
_entity.type
_entity.pdbx_description
1 polymer ?
#
loop_
_entity_poly.entity_id
_entity_poly.type
_entity_poly.pdbx_seq_one_letter_code
_entity_poly.pdbx_strand_id
1 'polypeptide(L)'
;MKAGKSAKRSHWSKYNPGRLSLRNWELREEFDSEIIPDLQTFKPVSSSQRNVWAFWNRGLANCPQWCQRNVITWVRRLGPAWTVRVLDLVEGSPTHALKCLPSSFLADAVINQKMTGTHVGPHSGDLVRLPLVYLYGGVWIDVGTFLFKSLDTLRWNLLEDPNTPFEMAGYGFPMGPESSIFYNGFIAGRKGSLCIKYRHDIFLEVWKGVTNCDSMRNHPLLKHLPKYQVPAPEGERPIFTRLKDLTTGWDGPEFFENRTLILDGFELLSTFREGASPDDEQYQEADAFVKSVLEMCSILKASHGLVVHGREYLATIWDQPENCDADRKPGTFAAYLRWASEHFEQSREVPLTTMTIVKDALLVGGITDGIGETHPHRVLDL
;
A
#
# COMPACT_ATOMS: atom_id res chain seq x y z
N MET A 1 37.00 -14.47 -36.52
CA MET A 1 35.86 -13.69 -36.00
C MET A 1 34.68 -14.63 -35.76
N LYS A 2 34.41 -14.98 -34.50
CA LYS A 2 33.12 -15.54 -34.07
C LYS A 2 32.70 -14.72 -32.86
N ALA A 3 31.73 -13.84 -33.04
CA ALA A 3 31.18 -13.01 -31.99
C ALA A 3 30.29 -13.87 -31.09
N GLY A 4 30.70 -14.01 -29.82
CA GLY A 4 29.92 -14.67 -28.78
C GLY A 4 28.69 -13.84 -28.43
N LYS A 5 27.51 -14.45 -28.50
CA LYS A 5 26.30 -13.91 -27.88
C LYS A 5 26.45 -14.01 -26.36
N SER A 6 26.63 -12.87 -25.72
CA SER A 6 26.54 -12.72 -24.26
C SER A 6 25.12 -13.10 -23.82
N ALA A 7 24.97 -14.28 -23.23
CA ALA A 7 23.79 -14.63 -22.47
C ALA A 7 23.68 -13.67 -21.27
N LYS A 8 22.62 -12.84 -21.25
CA LYS A 8 22.26 -12.06 -20.07
C LYS A 8 22.01 -13.06 -18.93
N ARG A 9 22.95 -13.12 -17.98
CA ARG A 9 22.80 -13.88 -16.74
C ARG A 9 21.56 -13.35 -16.01
N SER A 10 20.61 -14.24 -15.77
CA SER A 10 19.45 -13.96 -14.94
C SER A 10 19.93 -13.54 -13.55
N HIS A 11 19.30 -12.51 -12.97
CA HIS A 11 19.76 -11.81 -11.75
C HIS A 11 19.56 -12.61 -10.44
N TRP A 12 19.35 -13.93 -10.54
CA TRP A 12 19.12 -14.83 -9.42
C TRP A 12 20.46 -15.27 -8.82
N SER A 13 20.97 -14.54 -7.84
CA SER A 13 22.03 -15.08 -6.99
C SER A 13 21.42 -16.10 -6.02
N LYS A 14 21.60 -17.39 -6.35
CA LYS A 14 21.37 -18.58 -5.49
C LYS A 14 19.97 -18.68 -4.85
N TYR A 15 18.96 -19.07 -5.61
CA TYR A 15 17.90 -20.00 -5.18
C TYR A 15 17.06 -20.32 -6.42
N ASN A 16 17.23 -21.53 -6.98
CA ASN A 16 16.32 -22.08 -7.97
C ASN A 16 15.33 -22.93 -7.16
N PRO A 17 14.08 -22.47 -6.91
CA PRO A 17 13.09 -23.29 -6.24
C PRO A 17 12.57 -24.32 -7.25
N GLY A 18 13.46 -25.21 -7.72
CA GLY A 18 13.03 -26.41 -8.39
C GLY A 18 12.13 -27.17 -7.41
N ARG A 19 10.87 -27.39 -7.81
CA ARG A 19 9.88 -28.27 -7.15
C ARG A 19 10.04 -28.41 -5.63
N LEU A 20 10.19 -27.31 -4.90
CA LEU A 20 9.94 -27.35 -3.46
C LEU A 20 8.44 -27.59 -3.33
N SER A 21 8.10 -28.80 -2.88
CA SER A 21 6.75 -29.16 -2.45
C SER A 21 6.38 -28.23 -1.30
N LEU A 22 5.56 -27.21 -1.56
CA LEU A 22 4.83 -26.43 -0.57
C LEU A 22 3.95 -27.33 0.30
N ARG A 23 3.72 -28.61 -0.07
CA ARG A 23 3.13 -29.59 0.86
C ARG A 23 4.00 -29.85 2.10
N ASN A 24 5.32 -29.61 2.02
CA ASN A 24 6.23 -29.70 3.17
C ASN A 24 6.43 -28.33 3.86
N TRP A 25 5.84 -27.26 3.31
CA TRP A 25 5.56 -26.07 4.10
C TRP A 25 4.37 -26.43 4.98
N GLU A 26 4.65 -27.25 6.01
CA GLU A 26 3.82 -27.28 7.20
C GLU A 26 3.82 -25.85 7.71
N LEU A 27 2.69 -25.17 7.47
CA LEU A 27 2.36 -23.90 8.08
C LEU A 27 2.76 -24.03 9.55
N ARG A 28 3.78 -23.29 9.98
CA ARG A 28 4.22 -23.28 11.38
C ARG A 28 3.18 -22.56 12.22
N GLU A 29 1.99 -23.16 12.35
CA GLU A 29 0.88 -22.66 13.15
C GLU A 29 1.32 -22.49 14.62
N GLU A 30 2.26 -23.33 15.07
CA GLU A 30 2.85 -23.22 16.42
C GLU A 30 3.55 -21.88 16.68
N PHE A 31 4.21 -21.27 15.68
CA PHE A 31 4.91 -19.98 15.84
C PHE A 31 4.05 -18.76 15.47
N ASP A 32 2.98 -18.93 14.67
CA ASP A 32 1.99 -17.86 14.44
C ASP A 32 1.26 -17.50 15.74
N SER A 33 1.08 -18.50 16.62
CA SER A 33 0.30 -18.39 17.86
C SER A 33 0.87 -17.40 18.88
N GLU A 34 2.18 -17.09 18.83
CA GLU A 34 2.83 -16.17 19.76
C GLU A 34 2.91 -14.73 19.24
N ILE A 35 2.97 -14.54 17.91
CA ILE A 35 3.21 -13.22 17.29
C ILE A 35 2.00 -12.30 17.44
N ILE A 36 0.78 -12.79 17.19
CA ILE A 36 -0.43 -11.96 17.30
C ILE A 36 -0.71 -11.52 18.74
N PRO A 37 -0.59 -12.39 19.77
CA PRO A 37 -0.66 -11.96 21.16
C PRO A 37 0.43 -10.94 21.53
N ASP A 38 1.68 -11.17 21.12
CA ASP A 38 2.79 -10.24 21.39
C ASP A 38 2.58 -8.86 20.75
N LEU A 39 2.06 -8.81 19.51
CA LEU A 39 1.70 -7.57 18.82
C LEU A 39 0.56 -6.79 19.50
N GLN A 40 -0.25 -7.44 20.33
CA GLN A 40 -1.33 -6.84 21.11
C GLN A 40 -0.89 -6.40 22.51
N THR A 41 0.41 -6.48 22.82
CA THR A 41 0.99 -5.93 24.04
C THR A 41 1.58 -4.54 23.80
N PHE A 42 1.50 -3.67 24.81
CA PHE A 42 2.18 -2.39 24.75
C PHE A 42 3.70 -2.57 24.86
N LYS A 43 4.43 -2.08 23.85
CA LYS A 43 5.89 -1.99 23.87
C LYS A 43 6.28 -0.51 23.91
N PRO A 44 7.02 -0.03 24.93
CA PRO A 44 7.52 1.34 24.93
C PRO A 44 8.31 1.64 23.64
N VAL A 45 8.19 2.87 23.13
CA VAL A 45 8.93 3.29 21.93
C VAL A 45 10.35 3.66 22.36
N SER A 46 11.35 2.97 21.80
CA SER A 46 12.76 3.18 22.15
C SER A 46 13.34 4.41 21.44
N SER A 47 14.62 4.70 21.67
CA SER A 47 15.35 5.73 20.92
C SER A 47 15.59 5.36 19.45
N SER A 48 15.40 4.08 19.08
CA SER A 48 15.49 3.64 17.68
C SER A 48 14.33 4.18 16.86
N GLN A 49 14.64 4.67 15.66
CA GLN A 49 13.63 5.09 14.69
C GLN A 49 13.13 3.93 13.81
N ARG A 50 13.65 2.71 14.00
CA ARG A 50 13.26 1.51 13.24
C ARG A 50 11.96 0.91 13.77
N ASN A 51 10.88 1.66 13.55
CA ASN A 51 9.52 1.27 13.88
C ASN A 51 8.74 0.99 12.58
N VAL A 52 7.90 -0.04 12.59
CA VAL A 52 6.82 -0.21 11.61
C VAL A 52 5.51 0.10 12.29
N TRP A 53 4.80 1.08 11.77
CA TRP A 53 3.51 1.55 12.26
C TRP A 53 2.40 1.05 11.35
N ALA A 54 1.41 0.41 11.93
CA ALA A 54 0.18 0.02 11.28
C ALA A 54 -1.00 0.30 12.21
N PHE A 55 -2.20 0.24 11.66
CA PHE A 55 -3.41 0.58 12.39
C PHE A 55 -4.59 -0.24 11.92
N TRP A 56 -5.39 -0.68 12.89
CA TRP A 56 -6.73 -1.19 12.65
C TRP A 56 -7.65 -0.65 13.74
N ASN A 57 -8.62 0.20 13.39
CA ASN A 57 -9.39 0.96 14.37
C ASN A 57 -10.12 0.06 15.39
N ARG A 58 -10.45 -1.18 15.00
CA ARG A 58 -11.13 -2.18 15.85
C ARG A 58 -10.17 -3.16 16.54
N GLY A 59 -8.86 -2.94 16.51
CA GLY A 59 -7.87 -3.84 17.10
C GLY A 59 -7.43 -4.96 16.15
N LEU A 60 -6.15 -5.38 16.26
CA LEU A 60 -5.55 -6.38 15.36
C LEU A 60 -6.31 -7.70 15.32
N ALA A 61 -6.86 -8.16 16.44
CA ALA A 61 -7.68 -9.39 16.49
C ALA A 61 -8.94 -9.34 15.61
N ASN A 62 -9.47 -8.14 15.35
CA ASN A 62 -10.64 -7.92 14.49
C ASN A 62 -10.24 -7.52 13.05
N CYS A 63 -8.96 -7.60 12.71
CA CYS A 63 -8.46 -7.39 11.35
C CYS A 63 -8.73 -8.66 10.51
N PRO A 64 -9.05 -8.56 9.21
CA PRO A 64 -9.17 -9.74 8.34
C PRO A 64 -7.95 -10.66 8.46
N GLN A 65 -8.17 -11.97 8.47
CA GLN A 65 -7.09 -12.95 8.77
C GLN A 65 -5.93 -12.84 7.77
N TRP A 66 -6.22 -12.57 6.49
CA TRP A 66 -5.19 -12.37 5.47
C TRP A 66 -4.32 -11.13 5.75
N CYS A 67 -4.89 -10.06 6.36
CA CYS A 67 -4.15 -8.89 6.82
C CYS A 67 -3.31 -9.22 8.06
N GLN A 68 -3.84 -9.97 9.03
CA GLN A 68 -3.06 -10.43 10.20
C GLN A 68 -1.83 -11.22 9.74
N ARG A 69 -1.99 -12.11 8.75
CA ARG A 69 -0.89 -12.87 8.15
C ARG A 69 0.15 -11.99 7.44
N ASN A 70 -0.26 -10.86 6.86
CA ASN A 70 0.70 -9.89 6.32
C ASN A 70 1.56 -9.29 7.45
N VAL A 71 0.95 -8.87 8.55
CA VAL A 71 1.67 -8.32 9.70
C VAL A 71 2.63 -9.35 10.30
N ILE A 72 2.21 -10.61 10.45
CA ILE A 72 3.08 -11.72 10.89
C ILE A 72 4.29 -11.85 9.96
N THR A 73 4.06 -11.82 8.64
CA THR A 73 5.13 -11.89 7.63
C THR A 73 6.11 -10.72 7.82
N TRP A 74 5.63 -9.51 8.11
CA TRP A 74 6.51 -8.36 8.36
C TRP A 74 7.40 -8.58 9.59
N VAL A 75 6.84 -9.08 10.70
CA VAL A 75 7.60 -9.39 11.92
C VAL A 75 8.73 -10.36 11.62
N ARG A 76 8.44 -11.43 10.87
CA ARG A 76 9.44 -12.45 10.51
C ARG A 76 10.51 -11.92 9.57
N ARG A 77 10.10 -11.25 8.49
CA ARG A 77 11.01 -10.71 7.49
C ARG A 77 11.96 -9.68 8.07
N LEU A 78 11.44 -8.76 8.88
CA LEU A 78 12.21 -7.63 9.38
C LEU A 78 13.04 -8.02 10.62
N GLY A 79 12.65 -9.08 11.31
CA GLY A 79 13.33 -9.59 12.48
C GLY A 79 13.43 -8.57 13.61
N PRO A 80 14.33 -8.79 14.59
CA PRO A 80 14.43 -7.94 15.78
C PRO A 80 14.99 -6.53 15.50
N ALA A 81 15.48 -6.27 14.29
CA ALA A 81 15.99 -4.95 13.90
C ALA A 81 14.88 -3.90 13.77
N TRP A 82 13.63 -4.34 13.58
CA TRP A 82 12.45 -3.49 13.45
C TRP A 82 11.40 -3.85 14.48
N THR A 83 10.80 -2.84 15.10
CA THR A 83 9.65 -3.07 15.99
C THR A 83 8.34 -2.83 15.23
N VAL A 84 7.59 -3.90 14.95
CA VAL A 84 6.26 -3.81 14.33
C VAL A 84 5.20 -3.52 15.39
N ARG A 85 4.32 -2.56 15.10
CA ARG A 85 3.31 -2.04 16.03
C ARG A 85 2.00 -1.85 15.27
N VAL A 86 0.95 -2.53 15.72
CA VAL A 86 -0.40 -2.33 15.19
C VAL A 86 -1.22 -1.62 16.27
N LEU A 87 -1.59 -0.37 16.01
CA LEU A 87 -2.37 0.43 16.95
C LEU A 87 -3.87 0.38 16.63
N ASP A 88 -4.68 0.78 17.60
CA ASP A 88 -6.14 0.80 17.48
C ASP A 88 -6.77 1.98 18.24
N LEU A 89 -8.11 2.04 18.23
CA LEU A 89 -8.92 2.98 19.02
C LEU A 89 -9.89 2.25 19.97
N VAL A 90 -9.59 1.00 20.33
CA VAL A 90 -10.45 0.21 21.22
C VAL A 90 -10.22 0.65 22.66
N GLU A 91 -11.28 1.06 23.35
CA GLU A 91 -11.20 1.51 24.74
C GLU A 91 -10.53 0.46 25.64
N GLY A 92 -9.57 0.89 26.45
CA GLY A 92 -8.80 0.00 27.33
C GLY A 92 -7.74 -0.87 26.62
N SER A 93 -7.64 -0.83 25.28
CA SER A 93 -6.65 -1.63 24.55
C SER A 93 -5.21 -1.30 24.98
N PRO A 94 -4.35 -2.31 25.20
CA PRO A 94 -2.92 -2.10 25.42
C PRO A 94 -2.24 -1.39 24.23
N THR A 95 -2.77 -1.56 23.03
CA THR A 95 -2.24 -0.98 21.78
C THR A 95 -3.04 0.25 21.31
N HIS A 96 -3.85 0.84 22.18
CA HIS A 96 -4.58 2.06 21.87
C HIS A 96 -3.63 3.19 21.43
N ALA A 97 -3.98 3.93 20.37
CA ALA A 97 -3.12 4.96 19.77
C ALA A 97 -2.61 6.00 20.78
N LEU A 98 -3.45 6.40 21.76
CA LEU A 98 -3.08 7.33 22.85
C LEU A 98 -2.00 6.81 23.81
N LYS A 99 -1.62 5.54 23.75
CA LYS A 99 -0.44 5.02 24.47
C LYS A 99 0.87 5.51 23.88
N CYS A 100 0.86 5.82 22.57
CA CYS A 100 2.02 6.35 21.85
C CYS A 100 1.87 7.83 21.53
N LEU A 101 0.66 8.31 21.25
CA LEU A 101 0.44 9.67 20.78
C LEU A 101 -0.13 10.58 21.89
N PRO A 102 0.48 11.74 22.15
CA PRO A 102 -0.16 12.78 22.94
C PRO A 102 -1.46 13.22 22.27
N SER A 103 -2.51 13.48 23.05
CA SER A 103 -3.81 13.93 22.52
C SER A 103 -3.71 15.20 21.67
N SER A 104 -2.75 16.09 21.96
CA SER A 104 -2.48 17.29 21.16
C SER A 104 -2.11 17.03 19.69
N PHE A 105 -1.71 15.80 19.34
CA PHE A 105 -1.40 15.37 17.97
C PHE A 105 -2.56 14.63 17.29
N LEU A 106 -3.77 14.64 17.88
CA LEU A 106 -4.91 13.95 17.32
C LEU A 106 -6.11 14.89 17.19
N ALA A 107 -6.89 14.69 16.13
CA ALA A 107 -8.15 15.41 15.96
C ALA A 107 -9.15 14.97 17.03
N ASP A 108 -10.01 15.89 17.47
CA ASP A 108 -11.11 15.62 18.40
C ASP A 108 -12.00 14.45 17.93
N ALA A 109 -12.21 14.35 16.61
CA ALA A 109 -12.97 13.29 15.98
C ALA A 109 -12.37 11.88 16.21
N VAL A 110 -11.05 11.77 16.37
CA VAL A 110 -10.36 10.51 16.72
C VAL A 110 -10.46 10.26 18.22
N ILE A 111 -10.08 11.26 19.04
CA ILE A 111 -9.99 11.13 20.50
C ILE A 111 -11.34 10.71 21.09
N ASN A 112 -12.40 11.37 20.65
CA ASN A 112 -13.75 11.14 21.13
C ASN A 112 -14.57 10.22 20.22
N GLN A 113 -13.93 9.56 19.26
CA GLN A 113 -14.53 8.61 18.30
C GLN A 113 -15.83 9.12 17.65
N LYS A 114 -15.85 10.41 17.27
CA LYS A 114 -17.03 11.10 16.73
C LYS A 114 -17.22 10.91 15.23
N MET A 115 -16.26 10.29 14.54
CA MET A 115 -16.33 10.15 13.09
C MET A 115 -17.53 9.31 12.65
N THR A 116 -18.12 9.67 11.50
CA THR A 116 -19.27 8.99 10.92
C THR A 116 -19.00 8.56 9.47
N GLY A 117 -19.88 7.71 8.93
CA GLY A 117 -19.81 7.23 7.55
C GLY A 117 -19.08 5.89 7.38
N THR A 118 -18.92 5.47 6.13
CA THR A 118 -18.35 4.16 5.75
C THR A 118 -16.83 4.08 5.88
N HIS A 119 -16.15 5.23 5.99
CA HIS A 119 -14.68 5.32 5.95
C HIS A 119 -14.04 5.71 7.28
N VAL A 120 -14.75 5.51 8.40
CA VAL A 120 -14.23 5.81 9.76
C VAL A 120 -12.88 5.16 10.02
N GLY A 121 -12.72 3.87 9.67
CA GLY A 121 -11.47 3.13 9.86
C GLY A 121 -10.29 3.74 9.07
N PRO A 122 -10.39 3.84 7.74
CA PRO A 122 -9.37 4.48 6.90
C PRO A 122 -9.02 5.92 7.34
N HIS A 123 -10.02 6.77 7.62
CA HIS A 123 -9.79 8.15 8.05
C HIS A 123 -9.12 8.26 9.42
N SER A 124 -9.51 7.40 10.37
CA SER A 124 -8.79 7.27 11.65
C SER A 124 -7.32 6.92 11.42
N GLY A 125 -7.05 6.00 10.49
CA GLY A 125 -5.69 5.63 10.08
C GLY A 125 -4.91 6.80 9.45
N ASP A 126 -5.56 7.65 8.65
CA ASP A 126 -4.94 8.88 8.10
C ASP A 126 -4.50 9.85 9.20
N LEU A 127 -5.29 9.98 10.26
CA LEU A 127 -5.05 10.94 11.35
C LEU A 127 -4.03 10.47 12.38
N VAL A 128 -3.78 9.16 12.51
CA VAL A 128 -2.75 8.63 13.42
C VAL A 128 -1.40 8.40 12.76
N ARG A 129 -1.32 8.21 11.43
CA ARG A 129 -0.06 7.79 10.78
C ARG A 129 1.05 8.83 10.82
N LEU A 130 0.72 10.07 10.45
CA LEU A 130 1.69 11.15 10.33
C LEU A 130 2.32 11.51 11.67
N PRO A 131 1.57 11.66 12.79
CA PRO A 131 2.18 11.98 14.06
C PRO A 131 3.06 10.85 14.60
N LEU A 132 2.75 9.57 14.33
CA LEU A 132 3.63 8.45 14.71
C LEU A 132 4.99 8.54 14.02
N VAL A 133 4.99 8.71 12.70
CA VAL A 133 6.22 8.82 11.92
C VAL A 133 6.97 10.11 12.28
N TYR A 134 6.27 11.22 12.52
CA TYR A 134 6.92 12.47 12.94
C TYR A 134 7.60 12.37 14.32
N LEU A 135 6.92 11.82 15.33
CA LEU A 135 7.44 11.77 16.70
C LEU A 135 8.52 10.71 16.89
N TYR A 136 8.44 9.60 16.16
CA TYR A 136 9.25 8.41 16.41
C TYR A 136 10.06 7.92 15.22
N GLY A 137 9.86 8.50 14.03
CA GLY A 137 10.41 7.97 12.79
C GLY A 137 9.82 6.60 12.44
N GLY A 138 10.38 6.01 11.38
CA GLY A 138 10.05 4.66 10.96
C GLY A 138 9.21 4.65 9.70
N VAL A 139 8.43 3.58 9.52
CA VAL A 139 7.66 3.32 8.31
C VAL A 139 6.22 3.02 8.67
N TRP A 140 5.28 3.81 8.15
CA TRP A 140 3.87 3.46 8.11
C TRP A 140 3.61 2.45 7.00
N ILE A 141 2.84 1.39 7.28
CA ILE A 141 2.40 0.39 6.30
C ILE A 141 0.95 0.01 6.59
N ASP A 142 0.06 0.13 5.59
CA ASP A 142 -1.31 -0.37 5.72
C ASP A 142 -1.33 -1.91 5.83
N VAL A 143 -2.12 -2.48 6.75
CA VAL A 143 -2.18 -3.94 7.04
C VAL A 143 -2.44 -4.84 5.83
N GLY A 144 -3.13 -4.34 4.80
CA GLY A 144 -3.36 -5.05 3.53
C GLY A 144 -2.16 -5.09 2.57
N THR A 145 -0.93 -4.87 3.05
CA THR A 145 0.28 -4.77 2.21
C THR A 145 1.16 -6.01 2.35
N PHE A 146 1.47 -6.68 1.24
CA PHE A 146 2.55 -7.66 1.18
C PHE A 146 3.89 -6.92 1.05
N LEU A 147 4.89 -7.35 1.81
CA LEU A 147 6.23 -6.81 1.79
C LEU A 147 7.20 -7.85 1.23
N PHE A 148 7.81 -7.57 0.08
CA PHE A 148 8.70 -8.52 -0.61
C PHE A 148 10.19 -8.17 -0.48
N LYS A 149 10.50 -7.04 0.17
CA LYS A 149 11.86 -6.53 0.32
C LYS A 149 12.08 -5.96 1.71
N SER A 150 13.27 -6.12 2.26
CA SER A 150 13.64 -5.48 3.53
C SER A 150 13.53 -3.95 3.45
N LEU A 151 12.99 -3.33 4.50
CA LEU A 151 12.86 -1.86 4.60
C LEU A 151 14.22 -1.15 4.54
N ASP A 152 15.27 -1.80 5.03
CA ASP A 152 16.67 -1.34 5.00
C ASP A 152 17.09 -1.00 3.57
N THR A 153 16.94 -1.98 2.69
CA THR A 153 17.31 -1.87 1.27
C THR A 153 16.27 -1.16 0.42
N LEU A 154 15.03 -1.06 0.92
CA LEU A 154 13.99 -0.30 0.25
C LEU A 154 14.37 1.17 0.25
N ARG A 155 14.52 1.80 1.44
CA ARG A 155 15.09 3.16 1.61
C ARG A 155 15.56 3.51 3.01
N TRP A 156 15.36 2.67 4.01
CA TRP A 156 15.65 3.08 5.39
C TRP A 156 17.14 3.38 5.62
N ASN A 157 18.05 2.59 5.05
CA ASN A 157 19.49 2.84 5.18
C ASN A 157 19.90 4.21 4.61
N LEU A 158 19.21 4.67 3.55
CA LEU A 158 19.44 5.99 2.98
C LEU A 158 18.91 7.09 3.91
N LEU A 159 17.69 6.92 4.46
CA LEU A 159 17.09 7.89 5.36
C LEU A 159 17.85 8.04 6.69
N GLU A 160 18.39 6.95 7.22
CA GLU A 160 19.09 6.98 8.51
C GLU A 160 20.53 7.48 8.41
N ASP A 161 21.12 7.50 7.21
CA ASP A 161 22.46 8.03 6.98
C ASP A 161 22.46 9.57 7.12
N PRO A 162 23.17 10.14 8.11
CA PRO A 162 23.22 11.58 8.35
C PRO A 162 23.93 12.36 7.23
N ASN A 163 24.61 11.67 6.31
CA ASN A 163 25.29 12.30 5.18
C ASN A 163 24.37 12.48 3.96
N THR A 164 23.11 12.02 4.05
CA THR A 164 22.14 12.21 2.97
C THR A 164 21.15 13.33 3.32
N PRO A 165 20.61 14.03 2.31
CA PRO A 165 19.62 15.08 2.54
C PRO A 165 18.18 14.53 2.67
N PHE A 166 17.97 13.21 2.63
CA PHE A 166 16.64 12.64 2.51
C PHE A 166 15.99 12.40 3.88
N GLU A 167 14.80 12.97 4.11
CA GLU A 167 14.06 12.79 5.37
C GLU A 167 12.81 11.93 5.25
N MET A 168 12.32 11.71 4.02
CA MET A 168 11.08 10.99 3.75
C MET A 168 11.19 10.18 2.46
N ALA A 169 10.57 9.01 2.43
CA ALA A 169 10.46 8.16 1.24
C ALA A 169 9.10 7.46 1.19
N GLY A 170 8.65 7.15 -0.03
CA GLY A 170 7.44 6.39 -0.29
C GLY A 170 7.24 6.21 -1.78
N TYR A 171 6.03 5.80 -2.17
CA TYR A 171 5.71 5.53 -3.56
C TYR A 171 4.96 6.71 -4.17
N GLY A 172 5.40 7.17 -5.34
CA GLY A 172 4.64 8.10 -6.16
C GLY A 172 3.75 7.34 -7.14
N PHE A 173 2.50 7.75 -7.31
CA PHE A 173 1.66 7.33 -8.43
C PHE A 173 1.60 8.46 -9.45
N PRO A 174 2.08 8.23 -10.70
CA PRO A 174 1.92 9.19 -11.78
C PRO A 174 0.43 9.39 -12.06
N MET A 175 -0.01 10.64 -12.06
CA MET A 175 -1.38 11.05 -12.39
C MET A 175 -1.48 11.71 -13.77
N GLY A 176 -0.43 11.54 -14.59
CA GLY A 176 -0.23 12.18 -15.88
C GLY A 176 1.23 12.59 -16.06
N PRO A 177 1.58 13.22 -17.19
CA PRO A 177 2.97 13.59 -17.51
C PRO A 177 3.60 14.58 -16.50
N GLU A 178 2.78 15.38 -15.83
CA GLU A 178 3.23 16.52 -15.02
C GLU A 178 2.83 16.46 -13.54
N SER A 179 2.18 15.39 -13.10
CA SER A 179 1.74 15.29 -11.70
C SER A 179 1.89 13.89 -11.14
N SER A 180 2.17 13.80 -9.85
CA SER A 180 2.21 12.54 -9.12
C SER A 180 1.65 12.73 -7.72
N ILE A 181 0.95 11.72 -7.22
CA ILE A 181 0.47 11.70 -5.83
C ILE A 181 1.38 10.82 -4.99
N PHE A 182 1.65 11.23 -3.75
CA PHE A 182 2.38 10.42 -2.80
C PHE A 182 1.43 9.39 -2.18
N TYR A 183 1.77 8.10 -2.26
CA TYR A 183 0.98 7.02 -1.72
C TYR A 183 0.97 7.06 -0.19
N ASN A 184 -0.22 7.12 0.39
CA ASN A 184 -0.34 7.28 1.84
C ASN A 184 -0.24 5.97 2.61
N GLY A 185 -0.48 4.83 1.98
CA GLY A 185 -0.42 3.53 2.66
C GLY A 185 1.00 2.99 2.89
N PHE A 186 2.03 3.71 2.42
CA PHE A 186 3.42 3.46 2.74
C PHE A 186 4.19 4.78 2.86
N ILE A 187 4.59 5.14 4.08
CA ILE A 187 5.34 6.37 4.37
C ILE A 187 6.53 6.05 5.27
N ALA A 188 7.74 6.14 4.75
CA ALA A 188 8.96 6.11 5.55
C ALA A 188 9.41 7.54 5.87
N GLY A 189 9.76 7.81 7.12
CA GLY A 189 10.16 9.16 7.54
C GLY A 189 11.09 9.18 8.74
N ARG A 190 11.94 10.20 8.78
CA ARG A 190 12.78 10.52 9.93
C ARG A 190 11.99 11.28 10.98
N LYS A 191 12.29 10.99 12.24
CA LYS A 191 11.78 11.74 13.38
C LYS A 191 12.08 13.22 13.18
N GLY A 192 11.07 14.06 13.37
CA GLY A 192 11.19 15.51 13.26
C GLY A 192 11.08 16.08 11.85
N SER A 193 10.82 15.27 10.81
CA SER A 193 10.69 15.80 9.45
C SER A 193 9.56 16.83 9.35
N LEU A 194 9.92 18.05 8.91
CA LEU A 194 9.00 19.17 8.82
C LEU A 194 7.90 18.93 7.78
N CYS A 195 8.22 18.22 6.68
CA CYS A 195 7.22 17.86 5.67
C CYS A 195 6.07 17.05 6.30
N ILE A 196 6.41 16.06 7.12
CA ILE A 196 5.42 15.22 7.82
C ILE A 196 4.66 16.04 8.86
N LYS A 197 5.35 16.91 9.61
CA LYS A 197 4.72 17.81 10.57
C LYS A 197 3.69 18.73 9.92
N TYR A 198 4.05 19.40 8.84
CA TYR A 198 3.17 20.36 8.17
C TYR A 198 1.99 19.65 7.51
N ARG A 199 2.22 18.48 6.93
CA ARG A 199 1.14 17.63 6.44
C ARG A 199 0.18 17.23 7.55
N HIS A 200 0.71 16.88 8.73
CA HIS A 200 -0.11 16.58 9.90
C HIS A 200 -0.91 17.80 10.38
N ASP A 201 -0.29 18.98 10.45
CA ASP A 201 -0.95 20.22 10.90
C ASP A 201 -2.11 20.61 9.98
N ILE A 202 -1.93 20.48 8.66
CA ILE A 202 -3.00 20.69 7.68
C ILE A 202 -4.15 19.70 7.91
N PHE A 203 -3.84 18.43 8.18
CA PHE A 203 -4.87 17.43 8.49
C PHE A 203 -5.61 17.77 9.78
N LEU A 204 -4.91 18.19 10.84
CA LEU A 204 -5.56 18.62 12.08
C LEU A 204 -6.48 19.81 11.85
N GLU A 205 -6.04 20.81 11.08
CA GLU A 205 -6.86 21.99 10.75
C GLU A 205 -8.13 21.59 10.00
N VAL A 206 -7.99 20.81 8.92
CA VAL A 206 -9.11 20.38 8.08
C VAL A 206 -10.13 19.53 8.86
N TRP A 207 -9.67 18.80 9.88
CA TRP A 207 -10.53 17.97 10.73
C TRP A 207 -11.12 18.71 11.96
N LYS A 208 -10.87 20.01 12.14
CA LYS A 208 -11.47 20.78 13.24
C LYS A 208 -12.99 20.90 13.05
N GLY A 209 -13.74 20.47 14.07
CA GLY A 209 -15.19 20.64 14.12
C GLY A 209 -15.98 19.78 13.12
N VAL A 210 -15.33 18.85 12.41
CA VAL A 210 -15.98 17.95 11.45
C VAL A 210 -15.87 16.49 11.87
N THR A 211 -16.82 15.67 11.42
CA THR A 211 -16.91 14.24 11.75
C THR A 211 -16.86 13.34 10.51
N ASN A 212 -16.81 13.90 9.31
CA ASN A 212 -16.68 13.16 8.06
C ASN A 212 -15.92 14.02 7.02
N CYS A 213 -15.64 13.44 5.86
CA CYS A 213 -14.87 14.09 4.79
C CYS A 213 -15.72 14.87 3.77
N ASP A 214 -17.05 14.88 3.88
CA ASP A 214 -17.95 15.32 2.81
C ASP A 214 -17.71 16.78 2.40
N SER A 215 -17.42 17.64 3.39
CA SER A 215 -17.16 19.07 3.18
C SER A 215 -15.68 19.42 3.06
N MET A 216 -14.76 18.47 3.25
CA MET A 216 -13.32 18.78 3.33
C MET A 216 -12.78 19.44 2.07
N ARG A 217 -13.31 19.06 0.90
CA ARG A 217 -12.92 19.69 -0.37
C ARG A 217 -13.18 21.19 -0.42
N ASN A 218 -14.11 21.70 0.40
CA ASN A 218 -14.47 23.11 0.44
C ASN A 218 -13.61 23.89 1.44
N HIS A 219 -12.78 23.19 2.23
CA HIS A 219 -11.89 23.83 3.19
C HIS A 219 -10.92 24.78 2.46
N PRO A 220 -10.64 25.99 2.99
CA PRO A 220 -9.73 26.95 2.34
C PRO A 220 -8.37 26.36 1.95
N LEU A 221 -7.82 25.47 2.79
CA LEU A 221 -6.56 24.76 2.53
C LEU A 221 -6.62 23.68 1.45
N LEU A 222 -7.82 23.25 1.01
CA LEU A 222 -7.97 22.14 0.06
C LEU A 222 -8.70 22.53 -1.23
N LYS A 223 -9.55 23.58 -1.21
CA LYS A 223 -10.41 23.95 -2.33
C LYS A 223 -9.69 24.32 -3.62
N HIS A 224 -8.41 24.70 -3.52
CA HIS A 224 -7.57 25.06 -4.66
C HIS A 224 -6.88 23.84 -5.29
N LEU A 225 -6.88 22.68 -4.62
CA LEU A 225 -6.27 21.47 -5.16
C LEU A 225 -7.13 20.93 -6.30
N PRO A 226 -6.49 20.37 -7.35
CA PRO A 226 -7.23 19.82 -8.47
C PRO A 226 -8.09 18.63 -8.01
N LYS A 227 -9.28 18.51 -8.59
CA LYS A 227 -10.15 17.36 -8.31
C LYS A 227 -9.53 16.12 -8.92
N TYR A 228 -9.15 15.16 -8.09
CA TYR A 228 -8.86 13.80 -8.56
C TYR A 228 -10.13 13.26 -9.22
N GLN A 229 -10.14 13.21 -10.55
CA GLN A 229 -11.12 12.43 -11.29
C GLN A 229 -10.53 11.03 -11.39
N VAL A 230 -11.09 10.10 -10.63
CA VAL A 230 -11.02 8.68 -11.03
C VAL A 230 -11.61 8.65 -12.45
N PRO A 231 -11.14 7.81 -13.38
CA PRO A 231 -11.95 7.49 -14.55
C PRO A 231 -13.33 7.12 -14.02
N ALA A 232 -14.32 8.01 -14.18
CA ALA A 232 -15.63 7.73 -13.62
C ALA A 232 -16.13 6.43 -14.26
N PRO A 233 -17.04 5.68 -13.62
CA PRO A 233 -17.69 4.54 -14.30
C PRO A 233 -18.24 4.95 -15.68
N GLU A 234 -18.60 6.23 -15.81
CA GLU A 234 -19.07 6.91 -17.02
C GLU A 234 -18.03 7.87 -17.64
N GLY A 235 -16.94 8.16 -16.92
CA GLY A 235 -15.80 8.93 -17.39
C GLY A 235 -15.13 8.15 -18.52
N GLU A 236 -14.76 8.87 -19.57
CA GLU A 236 -14.46 8.28 -20.87
C GLU A 236 -13.55 7.06 -20.72
N ARG A 237 -14.12 5.87 -21.00
CA ARG A 237 -13.31 4.66 -21.17
C ARG A 237 -12.20 5.01 -22.18
N PRO A 238 -10.97 4.47 -22.04
CA PRO A 238 -9.85 4.84 -22.92
C PRO A 238 -10.31 4.92 -24.37
N ILE A 239 -9.96 5.97 -25.12
CA ILE A 239 -10.52 6.27 -26.46
C ILE A 239 -10.67 5.01 -27.34
N PHE A 240 -9.68 4.11 -27.29
CA PHE A 240 -9.63 2.82 -28.00
C PHE A 240 -10.82 1.88 -27.71
N THR A 241 -11.39 1.91 -26.51
CA THR A 241 -12.56 1.10 -26.11
C THR A 241 -13.89 1.65 -26.65
N ARG A 242 -13.89 2.86 -27.24
CA ARG A 242 -15.04 3.51 -27.87
C ARG A 242 -14.81 3.83 -29.35
N LEU A 243 -13.60 3.62 -29.85
CA LEU A 243 -13.21 3.98 -31.20
C LEU A 243 -13.75 2.94 -32.19
N LYS A 244 -14.49 3.42 -33.19
CA LYS A 244 -14.81 2.63 -34.38
C LYS A 244 -14.05 3.24 -35.55
N ASP A 245 -13.17 2.46 -36.16
CA ASP A 245 -12.50 2.85 -37.39
C ASP A 245 -13.30 2.32 -38.58
N LEU A 246 -14.05 3.21 -39.23
CA LEU A 246 -14.89 2.90 -40.39
C LEU A 246 -14.06 2.52 -41.64
N THR A 247 -12.78 2.87 -41.68
CA THR A 247 -11.91 2.54 -42.83
C THR A 247 -11.39 1.12 -42.76
N THR A 248 -11.12 0.61 -41.57
CA THR A 248 -10.67 -0.78 -41.33
C THR A 248 -11.79 -1.70 -40.89
N GLY A 249 -12.97 -1.16 -40.56
CA GLY A 249 -14.10 -1.90 -39.99
C GLY A 249 -13.88 -2.30 -38.53
N TRP A 250 -12.87 -1.74 -37.86
CA TRP A 250 -12.54 -2.10 -36.49
C TRP A 250 -13.52 -1.46 -35.49
N ASP A 251 -14.18 -2.28 -34.66
CA ASP A 251 -15.12 -1.85 -33.62
C ASP A 251 -14.49 -2.07 -32.24
N GLY A 252 -13.98 -0.98 -31.64
CA GLY A 252 -13.38 -0.98 -30.30
C GLY A 252 -14.30 -1.58 -29.24
N PRO A 253 -15.55 -1.12 -29.07
CA PRO A 253 -16.51 -1.73 -28.15
C PRO A 253 -16.64 -3.25 -28.32
N GLU A 254 -16.89 -3.76 -29.53
CA GLU A 254 -17.01 -5.21 -29.80
C GLU A 254 -15.70 -5.95 -29.48
N PHE A 255 -14.57 -5.36 -29.84
CA PHE A 255 -13.25 -5.94 -29.59
C PHE A 255 -12.94 -6.04 -28.09
N PHE A 256 -13.25 -5.02 -27.30
CA PHE A 256 -13.02 -5.05 -25.86
C PHE A 256 -14.03 -5.92 -25.11
N GLU A 257 -15.25 -6.07 -25.63
CA GLU A 257 -16.26 -6.97 -25.07
C GLU A 257 -15.96 -8.45 -25.36
N ASN A 258 -15.55 -8.78 -26.58
CA ASN A 258 -15.47 -10.18 -27.03
C ASN A 258 -14.04 -10.69 -27.27
N ARG A 259 -13.06 -9.80 -27.35
CA ARG A 259 -11.68 -10.13 -27.76
C ARG A 259 -10.61 -9.57 -26.84
N THR A 260 -10.99 -9.04 -25.68
CA THR A 260 -10.06 -8.60 -24.65
C THR A 260 -10.27 -9.41 -23.38
N LEU A 261 -9.21 -10.07 -22.92
CA LEU A 261 -9.18 -10.74 -21.63
C LEU A 261 -8.82 -9.70 -20.56
N ILE A 262 -9.69 -9.54 -19.57
CA ILE A 262 -9.44 -8.72 -18.38
C ILE A 262 -9.24 -9.71 -17.23
N LEU A 263 -8.03 -9.74 -16.69
CA LEU A 263 -7.65 -10.73 -15.68
C LEU A 263 -8.16 -10.35 -14.30
N ASP A 264 -8.75 -11.32 -13.62
CA ASP A 264 -9.09 -11.24 -12.21
C ASP A 264 -7.92 -11.78 -11.37
N GLY A 265 -7.33 -10.92 -10.56
CA GLY A 265 -6.22 -11.30 -9.68
C GLY A 265 -6.58 -12.39 -8.67
N PHE A 266 -7.86 -12.53 -8.30
CA PHE A 266 -8.30 -13.61 -7.41
C PHE A 266 -8.25 -14.98 -8.09
N GLU A 267 -8.65 -15.06 -9.37
CA GLU A 267 -8.60 -16.32 -10.13
C GLU A 267 -7.16 -16.80 -10.29
N LEU A 268 -6.25 -15.90 -10.72
CA LEU A 268 -4.84 -16.22 -10.89
C LEU A 268 -4.19 -16.70 -9.58
N LEU A 269 -4.48 -16.03 -8.47
CA LEU A 269 -3.94 -16.40 -7.16
C LEU A 269 -4.56 -17.70 -6.63
N SER A 270 -5.79 -18.03 -7.01
CA SER A 270 -6.47 -19.26 -6.63
C SER A 270 -6.05 -20.48 -7.46
N THR A 271 -5.44 -20.26 -8.64
CA THR A 271 -4.92 -21.33 -9.49
C THR A 271 -3.93 -22.21 -8.72
N PHE A 272 -4.07 -23.53 -8.87
CA PHE A 272 -3.13 -24.49 -8.29
C PHE A 272 -1.81 -24.42 -9.04
N ARG A 273 -0.75 -24.09 -8.30
CA ARG A 273 0.63 -24.14 -8.77
C ARG A 273 1.19 -25.57 -8.72
N GLU A 274 0.77 -26.37 -7.73
CA GLU A 274 1.27 -27.72 -7.56
C GLU A 274 0.41 -28.76 -8.27
N GLY A 275 1.06 -29.66 -9.01
CA GLY A 275 0.36 -30.71 -9.77
C GLY A 275 -0.29 -30.22 -11.07
N ALA A 276 -0.26 -28.92 -11.35
CA ALA A 276 -0.66 -28.36 -12.64
C ALA A 276 0.38 -28.67 -13.72
N SER A 277 -0.10 -28.83 -14.96
CA SER A 277 0.76 -28.98 -16.13
C SER A 277 1.43 -27.64 -16.44
N PRO A 278 2.74 -27.58 -16.71
CA PRO A 278 3.39 -26.36 -17.19
C PRO A 278 2.85 -25.87 -18.54
N ASP A 279 2.15 -26.71 -19.29
CA ASP A 279 1.53 -26.37 -20.58
C ASP A 279 0.10 -25.82 -20.43
N ASP A 280 -0.43 -25.76 -19.19
CA ASP A 280 -1.74 -25.17 -18.91
C ASP A 280 -1.67 -23.63 -18.99
N GLU A 281 -2.53 -23.03 -19.81
CA GLU A 281 -2.53 -21.58 -20.06
C GLU A 281 -2.79 -20.77 -18.77
N GLN A 282 -3.73 -21.22 -17.94
CA GLN A 282 -4.06 -20.55 -16.68
C GLN A 282 -2.89 -20.63 -15.69
N TYR A 283 -2.19 -21.77 -15.64
CA TYR A 283 -0.96 -21.90 -14.86
C TYR A 283 0.12 -20.94 -15.34
N GLN A 284 0.38 -20.89 -16.66
CA GLN A 284 1.43 -20.04 -17.23
C GLN A 284 1.16 -18.56 -16.94
N GLU A 285 -0.10 -18.16 -17.01
CA GLU A 285 -0.52 -16.79 -16.73
C GLU A 285 -0.38 -16.44 -15.24
N ALA A 286 -0.85 -17.30 -14.35
CA ALA A 286 -0.70 -17.11 -12.91
C ALA A 286 0.78 -17.10 -12.48
N ASP A 287 1.61 -17.95 -13.08
CA ASP A 287 3.05 -17.98 -12.88
C ASP A 287 3.72 -16.69 -13.37
N ALA A 288 3.37 -16.22 -14.58
CA ALA A 288 3.88 -14.97 -15.13
C ALA A 288 3.49 -13.76 -14.27
N PHE A 289 2.24 -13.72 -13.79
CA PHE A 289 1.75 -12.68 -12.89
C PHE A 289 2.55 -12.65 -11.57
N VAL A 290 2.63 -13.78 -10.86
CA VAL A 290 3.33 -13.84 -9.56
C VAL A 290 4.83 -13.57 -9.73
N LYS A 291 5.47 -14.11 -10.77
CA LYS A 291 6.88 -13.79 -11.07
C LYS A 291 7.08 -12.31 -11.32
N SER A 292 6.20 -11.67 -12.10
CA SER A 292 6.28 -10.23 -12.36
C SER A 292 6.15 -9.42 -11.07
N VAL A 293 5.23 -9.78 -10.17
CA VAL A 293 5.12 -9.16 -8.84
C VAL A 293 6.43 -9.29 -8.07
N LEU A 294 7.00 -10.50 -7.99
CA LEU A 294 8.23 -10.75 -7.22
C LEU A 294 9.49 -10.12 -7.85
N GLU A 295 9.52 -9.94 -9.17
CA GLU A 295 10.65 -9.35 -9.89
C GLU A 295 10.59 -7.82 -9.92
N MET A 296 9.39 -7.23 -9.98
CA MET A 296 9.21 -5.81 -10.25
C MET A 296 8.72 -5.00 -9.05
N CYS A 297 8.03 -5.63 -8.10
CA CYS A 297 7.45 -4.95 -6.96
C CYS A 297 8.31 -5.14 -5.70
N SER A 298 8.33 -4.12 -4.84
CA SER A 298 8.89 -4.23 -3.48
C SER A 298 7.77 -4.42 -2.44
N ILE A 299 6.55 -3.99 -2.77
CA ILE A 299 5.32 -4.19 -2.02
C ILE A 299 4.16 -4.51 -2.98
N LEU A 300 3.13 -5.18 -2.50
CA LEU A 300 1.83 -5.28 -3.17
C LEU A 300 0.75 -4.86 -2.18
N LYS A 301 -0.02 -3.82 -2.51
CA LYS A 301 -1.16 -3.40 -1.72
C LYS A 301 -2.43 -4.03 -2.28
N ALA A 302 -3.06 -4.91 -1.51
CA ALA A 302 -4.47 -5.25 -1.71
C ALA A 302 -5.32 -4.12 -1.08
N SER A 303 -6.19 -3.51 -1.88
CA SER A 303 -7.02 -2.38 -1.48
C SER A 303 -8.49 -2.68 -1.74
N HIS A 304 -9.38 -2.04 -0.97
CA HIS A 304 -10.82 -2.05 -1.19
C HIS A 304 -11.26 -1.02 -2.25
N GLY A 305 -10.30 -0.29 -2.83
CA GLY A 305 -10.45 0.65 -3.94
C GLY A 305 -11.69 1.55 -3.91
N LEU A 306 -12.05 2.07 -5.08
CA LEU A 306 -13.35 2.70 -5.30
C LEU A 306 -14.23 1.69 -6.03
N VAL A 307 -15.44 1.46 -5.54
CA VAL A 307 -16.36 0.49 -6.14
C VAL A 307 -16.60 0.88 -7.60
N VAL A 308 -16.15 0.02 -8.52
CA VAL A 308 -16.45 0.14 -9.96
C VAL A 308 -17.43 -0.97 -10.29
N HIS A 309 -18.55 -0.64 -10.93
CA HIS A 309 -19.56 -1.63 -11.33
C HIS A 309 -18.92 -2.77 -12.13
N GLY A 310 -19.18 -4.01 -11.71
CA GLY A 310 -18.70 -5.22 -12.38
C GLY A 310 -17.26 -5.64 -12.03
N ARG A 311 -16.60 -4.99 -11.06
CA ARG A 311 -15.30 -5.42 -10.54
C ARG A 311 -15.32 -5.53 -9.03
N GLU A 312 -14.90 -6.68 -8.52
CA GLU A 312 -14.65 -6.87 -7.10
C GLU A 312 -13.14 -6.79 -6.84
N TYR A 313 -12.75 -6.16 -5.73
CA TYR A 313 -11.34 -6.06 -5.37
C TYR A 313 -10.92 -7.31 -4.60
N LEU A 314 -9.68 -7.78 -4.83
CA LEU A 314 -9.10 -8.92 -4.12
C LEU A 314 -9.26 -8.82 -2.60
N ALA A 315 -9.08 -7.63 -2.03
CA ALA A 315 -9.28 -7.40 -0.59
C ALA A 315 -10.72 -7.66 -0.15
N THR A 316 -11.71 -7.24 -0.93
CA THR A 316 -13.13 -7.50 -0.67
C THR A 316 -13.43 -9.00 -0.74
N ILE A 317 -12.86 -9.71 -1.71
CA ILE A 317 -13.04 -11.16 -1.87
C ILE A 317 -12.45 -11.91 -0.68
N TRP A 318 -11.23 -11.57 -0.25
CA TRP A 318 -10.55 -12.20 0.89
C TRP A 318 -11.09 -11.81 2.26
N ASP A 319 -11.88 -10.73 2.35
CA ASP A 319 -12.59 -10.38 3.59
C ASP A 319 -13.78 -11.30 3.85
N GLN A 320 -14.28 -12.02 2.83
CA GLN A 320 -15.41 -12.92 2.98
C GLN A 320 -15.03 -14.15 3.83
N PRO A 321 -15.88 -14.59 4.78
CA PRO A 321 -15.60 -15.72 5.66
C PRO A 321 -15.23 -17.02 4.91
N GLU A 322 -15.86 -17.29 3.77
CA GLU A 322 -15.57 -18.46 2.92
C GLU A 322 -14.19 -18.43 2.26
N ASN A 323 -13.63 -17.24 2.09
CA ASN A 323 -12.31 -17.02 1.49
C ASN A 323 -11.25 -16.68 2.53
N CYS A 324 -11.56 -16.83 3.82
CA CYS A 324 -10.69 -16.40 4.90
C CYS A 324 -9.33 -17.08 4.89
N ASP A 325 -9.15 -18.20 4.19
CA ASP A 325 -7.88 -18.92 4.01
C ASP A 325 -7.42 -19.02 2.54
N ALA A 326 -8.10 -18.34 1.62
CA ALA A 326 -7.80 -18.40 0.18
C ALA A 326 -6.36 -17.95 -0.13
N ASP A 327 -5.85 -16.96 0.60
CA ASP A 327 -4.49 -16.42 0.48
C ASP A 327 -3.39 -17.38 0.95
N ARG A 328 -3.74 -18.45 1.68
CA ARG A 328 -2.80 -19.47 2.17
C ARG A 328 -3.16 -20.90 1.77
N LYS A 329 -4.15 -21.08 0.88
CA LYS A 329 -4.62 -22.40 0.45
C LYS A 329 -3.44 -23.21 -0.11
N PRO A 330 -3.11 -24.39 0.46
CA PRO A 330 -1.93 -25.14 0.06
C PRO A 330 -1.91 -25.46 -1.44
N GLY A 331 -0.75 -25.27 -2.06
CA GLY A 331 -0.52 -25.55 -3.47
C GLY A 331 -1.00 -24.48 -4.45
N THR A 332 -1.61 -23.37 -4.01
CA THR A 332 -2.02 -22.26 -4.89
C THR A 332 -0.92 -21.22 -5.10
N PHE A 333 -1.09 -20.36 -6.12
CA PHE A 333 -0.23 -19.20 -6.32
C PHE A 333 -0.32 -18.18 -5.18
N ALA A 334 -1.47 -18.05 -4.51
CA ALA A 334 -1.61 -17.19 -3.33
C ALA A 334 -0.71 -17.65 -2.17
N ALA A 335 -0.72 -18.96 -1.87
CA ALA A 335 0.17 -19.52 -0.87
C ALA A 335 1.65 -19.37 -1.25
N TYR A 336 1.98 -19.53 -2.53
CA TYR A 336 3.33 -19.28 -3.03
C TYR A 336 3.74 -17.80 -2.89
N LEU A 337 2.84 -16.86 -3.19
CA LEU A 337 3.10 -15.42 -3.03
C LEU A 337 3.34 -15.05 -1.57
N ARG A 338 2.55 -15.63 -0.64
CA ARG A 338 2.75 -15.43 0.80
C ARG A 338 4.08 -16.01 1.27
N TRP A 339 4.40 -17.25 0.88
CA TRP A 339 5.71 -17.85 1.15
C TRP A 339 6.85 -16.98 0.61
N ALA A 340 6.73 -16.48 -0.63
CA ALA A 340 7.74 -15.59 -1.22
C ALA A 340 7.84 -14.26 -0.47
N SER A 341 6.74 -13.70 0.03
CA SER A 341 6.79 -12.49 0.87
C SER A 341 7.57 -12.67 2.18
N GLU A 342 7.79 -13.89 2.66
CA GLU A 342 8.65 -14.15 3.82
C GLU A 342 10.10 -14.50 3.42
N HIS A 343 10.27 -15.35 2.40
CA HIS A 343 11.55 -16.00 2.12
C HIS A 343 12.31 -15.47 0.90
N PHE A 344 11.61 -14.82 -0.02
CA PHE A 344 12.24 -14.32 -1.23
C PHE A 344 12.92 -12.99 -0.94
N GLU A 345 14.21 -12.87 -1.27
CA GLU A 345 14.93 -11.59 -1.17
C GLU A 345 15.27 -11.11 -2.58
N GLN A 346 14.67 -9.98 -2.95
CA GLN A 346 14.88 -9.37 -4.26
C GLN A 346 16.22 -8.61 -4.28
N SER A 347 17.11 -8.97 -5.20
CA SER A 347 18.41 -8.29 -5.42
C SER A 347 18.30 -7.00 -6.25
N ARG A 348 17.12 -6.72 -6.84
CA ARG A 348 16.88 -5.54 -7.66
C ARG A 348 17.12 -4.27 -6.85
N GLU A 349 17.94 -3.38 -7.40
CA GLU A 349 18.03 -2.01 -6.91
C GLU A 349 16.76 -1.25 -7.27
N VAL A 350 16.14 -0.65 -6.26
CA VAL A 350 15.06 0.31 -6.50
C VAL A 350 15.73 1.59 -6.99
N PRO A 351 15.34 2.19 -8.14
CA PRO A 351 15.88 3.47 -8.57
C PRO A 351 15.36 4.61 -7.69
N LEU A 352 16.12 5.70 -7.58
CA LEU A 352 15.63 6.94 -6.99
C LEU A 352 14.78 7.66 -8.05
N THR A 353 13.51 7.89 -7.72
CA THR A 353 12.59 8.66 -8.56
C THR A 353 12.23 9.93 -7.83
N THR A 354 12.40 11.08 -8.49
CA THR A 354 11.94 12.37 -7.98
C THR A 354 10.50 12.60 -8.42
N MET A 355 9.66 13.12 -7.52
CA MET A 355 8.33 13.59 -7.91
C MET A 355 8.45 14.90 -8.71
N THR A 356 7.71 15.00 -9.81
CA THR A 356 7.58 16.28 -10.53
C THR A 356 6.86 17.29 -9.64
N ILE A 357 7.52 18.41 -9.36
CA ILE A 357 6.97 19.50 -8.55
C ILE A 357 6.26 20.49 -9.47
N VAL A 358 5.01 20.80 -9.16
CA VAL A 358 4.26 21.88 -9.82
C VAL A 358 4.72 23.21 -9.22
N LYS A 359 5.56 23.95 -9.95
CA LYS A 359 6.14 25.22 -9.48
C LYS A 359 5.19 26.41 -9.61
N ASP A 360 4.16 26.30 -10.44
CA ASP A 360 3.26 27.42 -10.78
C ASP A 360 2.03 27.50 -9.85
N ALA A 361 1.99 26.66 -8.80
CA ALA A 361 0.91 26.58 -7.81
C ALA A 361 1.45 26.55 -6.36
N LEU A 362 2.43 27.41 -6.07
CA LEU A 362 3.01 27.52 -4.72
C LEU A 362 2.08 28.30 -3.79
N LEU A 363 1.76 27.71 -2.64
CA LEU A 363 1.14 28.44 -1.54
C LEU A 363 2.23 29.18 -0.74
N VAL A 364 2.05 30.48 -0.51
CA VAL A 364 3.01 31.31 0.24
C VAL A 364 2.31 31.90 1.46
N GLY A 365 2.69 31.48 2.67
CA GLY A 365 2.08 31.94 3.92
C GLY A 365 2.33 30.98 5.09
N GLY A 366 1.63 31.18 6.21
CA GLY A 366 1.58 30.20 7.30
C GLY A 366 0.92 28.90 6.83
N ILE A 367 1.42 27.74 7.28
CA ILE A 367 0.97 26.40 6.85
C ILE A 367 -0.54 26.19 7.05
N THR A 368 -1.11 26.79 8.09
CA THR A 368 -2.55 26.76 8.40
C THR A 368 -3.30 28.01 7.94
N ASP A 369 -2.58 29.05 7.52
CA ASP A 369 -3.13 30.36 7.16
C ASP A 369 -3.24 30.54 5.63
N GLY A 370 -2.89 29.51 4.85
CA GLY A 370 -2.65 29.50 3.41
C GLY A 370 -3.40 30.57 2.61
N ILE A 371 -2.70 31.68 2.34
CA ILE A 371 -3.07 32.68 1.33
C ILE A 371 -2.32 32.28 0.06
N GLY A 372 -3.04 31.96 -1.01
CA GLY A 372 -2.44 31.59 -2.28
C GLY A 372 -3.47 31.70 -3.39
N GLU A 373 -3.02 32.15 -4.56
CA GLU A 373 -3.87 32.23 -5.74
C GLU A 373 -4.15 30.82 -6.26
N THR A 374 -5.42 30.53 -6.51
CA THR A 374 -5.85 29.29 -7.17
C THR A 374 -5.21 29.26 -8.55
N HIS A 375 -4.48 28.19 -8.90
CA HIS A 375 -3.96 28.04 -10.26
C HIS A 375 -5.14 28.15 -11.24
N PRO A 376 -5.12 29.10 -12.20
CA PRO A 376 -6.20 29.23 -13.16
C PRO A 376 -6.15 28.00 -14.07
N HIS A 377 -7.20 27.19 -14.04
CA HIS A 377 -7.42 26.02 -14.91
C HIS A 377 -6.45 24.85 -14.72
N ARG A 378 -6.80 23.92 -13.83
CA ARG A 378 -6.70 22.49 -14.14
C ARG A 378 -7.97 21.79 -13.69
N VAL A 379 -8.92 21.66 -14.61
CA VAL A 379 -9.57 20.36 -14.74
C VAL A 379 -8.40 19.41 -15.03
N LEU A 380 -8.15 18.42 -14.17
CA LEU A 380 -7.29 17.32 -14.57
C LEU A 380 -8.03 16.64 -15.72
N ASP A 381 -7.81 17.12 -16.94
CA ASP A 381 -8.17 16.38 -18.14
C ASP A 381 -7.23 15.17 -18.14
N LEU A 382 -7.82 14.01 -17.81
CA LEU A 382 -7.20 12.70 -17.99
C LEU A 382 -7.45 12.22 -19.41
#